data_AF-A0A139DA13-F1
#
_entry.id   AF-A0A139DA13-F1
#
_cell.length_a   1.000
_cell.length_b   1.000
_cell.length_c   1.000
_cell.angle_alpha   90.00
_cell.angle_beta   90.00
_cell.angle_gamma   90.00
#
_symmetry.space_group_name_H-M   'P 1'
#
loop_
_entity.id
_entity.type
_entity.pdbx_description
1 polymer ?
#
loop_
_entity_poly.entity_id
_entity_poly.type
_entity_poly.pdbx_seq_one_letter_code
_entity_poly.pdbx_strand_id
1 'polypeptide(L)'
;MLNRKEFQEAGRETIYFINKYSAVNPKKDPLGIFKFNKQGEEENKSTVFPEMTVAENIFFGREPLKKILFFKSIDNQKIIEQTAELLKLIDLELYPTQKMLELTSLEK
;
A
#
# COMPACT_ATOMS: atom_id res chain seq x y z
N MET A 1 14.13 1.65 26.82
CA MET A 1 12.82 2.35 26.78
C MET A 1 12.95 3.45 25.74
N LEU A 2 12.14 3.41 24.68
CA LEU A 2 12.20 4.38 23.58
C LEU A 2 11.74 5.77 24.07
N ASN A 3 12.45 6.82 23.72
CA ASN A 3 12.18 8.17 24.19
C ASN A 3 10.91 8.75 23.52
N ARG A 4 10.18 9.63 24.20
CA ARG A 4 8.87 10.16 23.74
C ARG A 4 8.96 10.89 22.40
N LYS A 5 10.13 11.47 22.08
CA LYS A 5 10.42 12.12 20.79
C LYS A 5 10.61 11.10 19.67
N GLU A 6 11.36 10.02 19.93
CA GLU A 6 11.59 8.93 18.97
C GLU A 6 10.28 8.25 18.59
N PHE A 7 9.35 8.09 19.53
CA PHE A 7 8.00 7.56 19.25
C PHE A 7 7.15 8.50 18.38
N GLN A 8 7.29 9.82 18.57
CA GLN A 8 6.60 10.82 17.74
C GLN A 8 7.20 10.93 16.33
N GLU A 9 8.52 10.81 16.20
CA GLU A 9 9.21 10.76 14.91
C GLU A 9 8.91 9.46 14.17
N ALA A 10 8.97 8.31 14.83
CA ALA A 10 8.56 7.03 14.24
C ALA A 10 7.10 7.07 13.79
N GLY A 11 6.19 7.64 14.59
CA GLY A 11 4.79 7.84 14.19
C GLY A 11 4.65 8.76 12.98
N ARG A 12 5.40 9.87 12.93
CA ARG A 12 5.41 10.79 11.78
C ARG A 12 5.99 10.17 10.52
N GLU A 13 7.09 9.44 10.64
CA GLU A 13 7.71 8.71 9.52
C GLU A 13 6.77 7.62 9.00
N THR A 14 6.10 6.89 9.89
CA THR A 14 5.12 5.87 9.53
C THR A 14 3.93 6.49 8.80
N ILE A 15 3.37 7.59 9.32
CA ILE A 15 2.27 8.34 8.66
C ILE A 15 2.73 8.90 7.31
N TYR A 16 3.96 9.42 7.21
CA TYR A 16 4.52 9.95 5.96
C TYR A 16 4.77 8.85 4.94
N PHE A 17 5.26 7.69 5.38
CA PHE A 17 5.41 6.50 4.55
C PHE A 17 4.05 6.08 4.01
N ILE A 18 3.06 5.86 4.88
CA ILE A 18 1.69 5.54 4.48
C ILE A 18 1.16 6.55 3.46
N ASN A 19 1.28 7.86 3.70
CA ASN A 19 0.80 8.88 2.75
C ASN A 19 1.55 8.89 1.41
N LYS A 20 2.87 8.73 1.42
CA LYS A 20 3.69 8.62 0.21
C LYS A 20 3.27 7.42 -0.64
N TYR A 21 2.88 6.34 0.02
CA TYR A 21 2.38 5.11 -0.58
C TYR A 21 0.86 4.96 -0.43
N SER A 22 0.06 6.01 -0.24
CA SER A 22 -1.43 5.96 -0.24
C SER A 22 -2.02 6.86 -1.35
N ALA A 23 -2.96 6.33 -2.14
CA ALA A 23 -3.33 6.86 -3.47
C ALA A 23 -4.16 8.15 -3.39
N VAL A 24 -3.98 8.92 -2.33
CA VAL A 24 -4.77 10.09 -1.97
C VAL A 24 -4.16 11.32 -2.62
N ASN A 25 -4.13 11.35 -3.96
CA ASN A 25 -3.93 12.59 -4.70
C ASN A 25 -5.06 12.75 -5.72
N PRO A 26 -6.10 13.55 -5.42
CA PRO A 26 -7.25 13.72 -6.30
C PRO A 26 -6.92 14.32 -7.68
N LYS A 27 -5.75 14.95 -7.87
CA LYS A 27 -5.29 15.39 -9.21
C LYS A 27 -4.76 14.23 -10.06
N LYS A 28 -4.49 13.07 -9.47
CA LYS A 28 -3.91 11.88 -10.12
C LYS A 28 -4.93 10.76 -10.38
N ASP A 29 -6.19 10.95 -9.99
CA ASP A 29 -7.31 10.04 -10.33
C ASP A 29 -8.35 10.75 -11.23
N PRO A 30 -8.02 11.01 -12.51
CA PRO A 30 -8.91 11.68 -13.44
C PRO A 30 -10.15 10.84 -13.80
N LEU A 31 -10.12 9.53 -13.55
CA LEU A 31 -11.21 8.60 -13.87
C LEU A 31 -12.14 8.34 -12.67
N GLY A 32 -11.82 8.87 -11.48
CA GLY A 32 -12.62 8.63 -10.28
C GLY A 32 -12.67 7.17 -9.87
N ILE A 33 -11.68 6.37 -10.27
CA ILE A 33 -11.59 4.94 -9.96
C ILE A 33 -11.30 4.78 -8.47
N PHE A 34 -10.55 5.72 -7.89
CA PHE A 34 -10.20 5.78 -6.48
C PHE A 34 -11.16 6.72 -5.74
N LYS A 35 -12.38 6.24 -5.45
CA LYS A 35 -13.41 6.96 -4.68
C LYS A 35 -13.10 7.05 -3.17
N PHE A 36 -11.86 7.31 -2.78
CA PHE A 36 -11.46 7.31 -1.36
C PHE A 36 -11.43 8.71 -0.77
N ASN A 37 -12.13 8.89 0.35
CA ASN A 37 -12.05 10.07 1.22
C ASN A 37 -12.19 11.41 0.46
N LYS A 38 -13.09 11.49 -0.51
CA LYS A 38 -13.63 12.80 -0.88
C LYS A 38 -14.36 13.34 0.34
N GLN A 39 -14.06 14.59 0.72
CA GLN A 39 -14.78 15.27 1.80
C GLN A 39 -16.28 15.13 1.55
N GLY A 40 -17.00 14.39 2.41
CA GLY A 40 -18.45 14.19 2.35
C GLY A 40 -18.96 12.76 2.13
N GLU A 41 -18.09 11.74 1.95
CA GLU A 41 -18.55 10.33 1.94
C GLU A 41 -18.37 9.70 3.34
N GLU A 42 -19.47 9.21 3.94
CA GLU A 42 -19.50 8.62 5.29
C GLU A 42 -18.91 7.21 5.37
N GLU A 43 -18.83 6.50 4.25
CA GLU A 43 -18.33 5.13 4.19
C GLU A 43 -16.87 5.11 3.70
N ASN A 44 -15.94 4.69 4.58
CA ASN A 44 -14.58 4.32 4.19
C ASN A 44 -14.62 3.06 3.32
N LYS A 45 -14.92 3.18 2.03
CA LYS A 45 -14.74 2.07 1.10
C LYS A 45 -13.24 1.83 0.98
N SER A 46 -12.81 0.57 1.01
CA SER A 46 -11.41 0.21 0.77
C SER A 46 -11.29 -0.27 -0.68
N THR A 47 -10.38 0.30 -1.49
CA THR A 47 -9.97 -0.35 -2.75
C THR A 47 -8.95 -1.40 -2.42
N VAL A 48 -9.47 -2.52 -1.93
CA VAL A 48 -8.76 -3.78 -1.92
C VAL A 48 -9.38 -4.60 -3.03
N PHE A 49 -8.56 -5.01 -3.99
CA PHE A 49 -8.92 -5.97 -5.01
C PHE A 49 -8.65 -7.38 -4.47
N PRO A 50 -9.69 -8.18 -4.17
CA PRO A 50 -9.52 -9.49 -3.53
C PRO A 50 -8.66 -10.45 -4.35
N GLU A 51 -8.79 -10.37 -5.67
CA GLU A 51 -8.07 -11.19 -6.66
C GLU A 51 -6.59 -10.83 -6.81
N MET A 52 -6.15 -9.72 -6.24
CA MET A 52 -4.75 -9.29 -6.26
C MET A 52 -4.04 -9.72 -4.98
N THR A 53 -2.73 -9.87 -5.07
CA THR A 53 -1.88 -10.15 -3.92
C THR A 53 -1.79 -8.94 -2.99
N VAL A 54 -1.33 -9.16 -1.77
CA VAL A 54 -1.02 -8.09 -0.81
C VAL A 54 -0.09 -7.05 -1.45
N ALA A 55 0.99 -7.51 -2.08
CA ALA A 55 1.97 -6.63 -2.70
C ALA A 55 1.38 -5.84 -3.89
N GLU A 56 0.60 -6.50 -4.74
CA GLU A 56 -0.08 -5.86 -5.86
C GLU A 56 -1.07 -4.80 -5.39
N ASN A 57 -1.83 -5.05 -4.32
CA ASN A 57 -2.77 -4.07 -3.76
C ASN A 57 -2.07 -2.84 -3.17
N ILE A 58 -0.95 -3.04 -2.47
CA ILE A 58 -0.17 -1.95 -1.88
C ILE A 58 0.43 -1.05 -2.98
N PHE A 59 0.95 -1.66 -4.05
CA PHE A 59 1.65 -0.96 -5.12
C PHE A 59 0.79 -0.61 -6.33
N PHE A 60 -0.52 -0.90 -6.32
CA PHE A 60 -1.41 -0.60 -7.43
C PHE A 60 -1.42 0.90 -7.74
N GLY A 61 -0.98 1.27 -8.95
CA GLY A 61 -0.78 2.66 -9.37
C GLY A 61 0.45 3.35 -8.78
N ARG A 62 1.36 2.61 -8.13
CA ARG A 62 2.69 3.03 -7.64
C ARG A 62 3.79 2.03 -7.98
N GLU A 63 3.60 1.24 -9.02
CA GLU A 63 4.50 0.15 -9.35
C GLU A 63 5.90 0.71 -9.63
N PRO A 64 6.95 0.25 -8.90
CA PRO A 64 8.31 0.60 -9.22
C PRO A 64 8.64 0.13 -10.64
N LEU A 65 9.36 0.97 -11.38
CA LEU A 65 9.75 0.66 -12.76
C LEU A 65 11.22 0.27 -12.81
N LYS A 66 11.50 -0.84 -13.48
CA LYS A 66 12.84 -1.23 -13.91
C LYS A 66 13.09 -0.67 -15.32
N LYS A 67 14.25 -0.05 -15.51
CA LYS A 67 14.69 0.43 -16.82
C LYS A 67 15.69 -0.56 -17.40
N ILE A 68 15.39 -1.12 -18.56
CA ILE A 68 16.32 -1.95 -19.32
C ILE A 68 16.53 -1.29 -20.68
N LEU A 69 17.72 -0.70 -20.85
CA LEU A 69 18.14 0.05 -22.03
C LEU A 69 17.17 1.20 -22.38
N PHE A 70 16.21 0.97 -23.28
CA PHE A 70 15.18 1.93 -23.71
C PHE A 70 13.77 1.59 -23.23
N PHE A 71 13.55 0.40 -22.65
CA PHE A 71 12.25 -0.04 -22.17
C PHE A 71 12.10 0.19 -20.67
N LYS A 72 10.88 0.50 -20.25
CA LYS A 72 10.46 0.52 -18.86
C LYS A 72 9.46 -0.61 -18.65
N SER A 73 9.69 -1.43 -17.63
CA SER A 73 8.76 -2.47 -17.20
C SER A 73 8.54 -2.33 -15.70
N ILE A 74 7.45 -2.93 -15.20
CA ILE A 74 7.23 -3.05 -13.77
C ILE A 74 8.30 -3.95 -13.16
N ASP A 75 8.81 -3.57 -11.99
CA ASP A 75 9.77 -4.33 -11.21
C ASP A 75 9.05 -5.18 -10.14
N ASN A 76 8.56 -6.35 -10.55
CA ASN A 76 7.82 -7.24 -9.65
C ASN A 76 8.65 -7.74 -8.47
N GLN A 77 9.97 -7.91 -8.65
CA GLN A 77 10.87 -8.32 -7.57
C GLN A 77 10.91 -7.25 -6.49
N LYS A 78 11.10 -5.99 -6.91
CA LYS A 78 11.12 -4.87 -5.99
C LYS A 78 9.79 -4.68 -5.25
N ILE A 79 8.66 -4.92 -5.91
CA ILE A 79 7.33 -4.91 -5.26
C ILE A 79 7.27 -5.91 -4.11
N ILE A 80 7.73 -7.15 -4.33
CA ILE A 80 7.72 -8.22 -3.32
C ILE A 80 8.65 -7.89 -2.15
N GLU A 81 9.88 -7.48 -2.44
CA GLU A 81 10.90 -7.14 -1.45
C GLU A 81 10.43 -6.00 -0.54
N GLN A 82 9.95 -4.89 -1.13
CA GLN A 82 9.47 -3.74 -0.37
C GLN A 82 8.22 -4.07 0.45
N THR A 83 7.36 -4.95 -0.05
CA THR A 83 6.20 -5.42 0.71
C THR A 83 6.64 -6.28 1.90
N ALA A 84 7.61 -7.17 1.73
CA ALA A 84 8.12 -7.99 2.83
C ALA A 84 8.74 -7.13 3.94
N GLU A 85 9.54 -6.12 3.57
CA GLU A 85 10.10 -5.15 4.52
C GLU A 85 9.00 -4.38 5.26
N LEU A 86 7.98 -3.92 4.53
CA LEU A 86 6.85 -3.21 5.11
C LEU A 86 6.10 -4.09 6.12
N LEU A 87 5.72 -5.31 5.73
CA LEU A 87 4.99 -6.25 6.57
C LEU A 87 5.78 -6.60 7.85
N LYS A 88 7.09 -6.76 7.74
CA LYS A 88 7.98 -6.98 8.89
C LYS A 88 8.05 -5.77 9.82
N LEU A 89 8.06 -4.56 9.27
CA LEU A 89 8.11 -3.33 10.07
C LEU A 89 6.86 -3.13 10.93
N ILE A 90 5.71 -3.54 10.41
CA ILE A 90 4.42 -3.46 11.11
C ILE A 90 4.06 -4.75 11.87
N ASP A 91 4.98 -5.72 11.94
CA ASP A 91 4.83 -7.02 12.61
C ASP A 91 3.55 -7.78 12.21
N LEU A 92 3.28 -7.83 10.91
CA LEU A 92 2.10 -8.49 10.34
C LEU A 92 2.48 -9.84 9.72
N GLU A 93 1.87 -10.93 10.17
CA GLU A 93 2.11 -12.30 9.69
C GLU A 93 1.42 -12.57 8.33
N LEU A 94 1.71 -11.77 7.32
CA LEU A 94 1.25 -11.96 5.94
C LEU A 94 2.41 -12.18 4.98
N TYR A 95 2.10 -12.74 3.81
CA TYR A 95 3.07 -12.89 2.74
C TYR A 95 2.79 -11.91 1.59
N PRO A 96 3.81 -11.28 0.99
CA PRO A 96 3.62 -10.38 -0.16
C PRO A 96 2.81 -10.98 -1.30
N THR A 97 3.01 -12.28 -1.55
CA THR A 97 2.39 -13.04 -2.64
C THR A 97 1.03 -13.65 -2.28
N GLN A 98 0.59 -13.52 -1.02
CA GLN A 98 -0.71 -14.00 -0.57
C GLN A 98 -1.83 -13.18 -1.23
N LYS A 99 -2.93 -13.83 -1.62
CA LYS A 99 -4.07 -13.10 -2.20
C LYS A 99 -4.88 -12.42 -1.11
N MET A 100 -5.39 -11.22 -1.39
CA MET A 100 -6.20 -10.50 -0.40
C MET A 100 -7.49 -11.25 -0.05
N LEU A 101 -8.07 -12.02 -0.98
CA LEU A 101 -9.22 -12.89 -0.70
C LEU A 101 -8.94 -13.97 0.36
N GLU A 102 -7.68 -14.36 0.54
CA GLU A 102 -7.27 -15.36 1.53
C GLU A 102 -7.16 -14.74 2.94
N LEU A 103 -7.09 -13.41 3.02
CA LEU A 103 -7.09 -12.67 4.29
C LEU A 103 -8.50 -12.53 4.88
N THR A 104 -9.52 -12.63 4.04
CA THR A 104 -10.92 -12.64 4.45
C THR A 104 -11.25 -13.96 5.13
N SER A 105 -10.90 -14.06 6.40
CA SER A 105 -11.57 -14.92 7.36
C SER A 105 -12.24 -14.01 8.40
N LEU A 106 -13.55 -14.20 8.62
CA LEU A 106 -14.51 -13.44 9.48
C LEU A 106 -15.20 -12.31 8.69
N GLU A 107 -16.43 -12.41 8.19
CA GLU A 107 -17.66 -13.01 8.76
C GLU A 107 -18.46 -13.79 7.69
N LYS A 108 -18.96 -14.97 8.06
CA LYS A 108 -20.13 -15.62 7.43
C LYS A 108 -21.26 -15.62 8.44
#